data_AF-A0A2S3QKT2-F1
#
_entry.id   AF-A0A2S3QKT2-F1
#
_cell.length_a   1.000
_cell.length_b   1.000
_cell.length_c   1.000
_cell.angle_alpha   90.00
_cell.angle_beta   90.00
_cell.angle_gamma   90.00
#
_symmetry.space_group_name_H-M   'P 1'
#
loop_
_entity.id
_entity.type
_entity.pdbx_description
1 polymer ?
#
loop_
_entity_poly.entity_id
_entity_poly.type
_entity_poly.pdbx_seq_one_letter_code
_entity_poly.pdbx_strand_id
1 'polypeptide(L)' 'MRDPARIAPMLALMAEIWHRHPDWRLGQLLVNVASASGPVDLFLVEDDRWAELLAQWAKKS' A
#
# COMPACT_ATOMS: atom_id res chain seq x y z
N MET A 1 -8.71 19.21 4.11
CA MET A 1 -9.71 18.12 3.97
C MET A 1 -9.14 17.13 2.98
N ARG A 2 -9.17 15.82 3.26
CA ARG A 2 -8.61 14.80 2.37
C ARG A 2 -9.56 14.55 1.19
N ASP A 3 -9.04 14.44 -0.02
CA ASP A 3 -9.84 14.19 -1.24
C ASP A 3 -10.37 12.75 -1.27
N PRO A 4 -11.69 12.50 -1.34
CA PRO A 4 -12.24 11.15 -1.47
C PRO A 4 -11.79 10.40 -2.73
N ALA A 5 -11.44 11.11 -3.81
CA ALA A 5 -11.05 10.50 -5.09
C ALA A 5 -9.78 9.63 -4.98
N ARG A 6 -8.96 9.83 -3.94
CA ARG A 6 -7.74 9.03 -3.68
C ARG A 6 -8.02 7.58 -3.24
N ILE A 7 -9.21 7.30 -2.71
CA ILE A 7 -9.51 6.01 -2.04
C ILE A 7 -9.53 4.87 -3.06
N ALA A 8 -10.28 5.02 -4.14
CA ALA A 8 -10.47 3.94 -5.11
C ALA A 8 -9.15 3.51 -5.81
N PRO A 9 -8.27 4.42 -6.26
CA PRO A 9 -6.96 4.04 -6.80
C PRO A 9 -6.08 3.29 -5.79
N MET A 10 -6.06 3.71 -4.51
CA MET A 10 -5.32 3.02 -3.45
C MET A 10 -5.84 1.59 -3.23
N LEU A 11 -7.17 1.42 -3.15
CA LEU A 11 -7.78 0.10 -3.00
C LEU A 11 -7.51 -0.80 -4.21
N ALA A 12 -7.48 -0.26 -5.42
CA ALA A 12 -7.16 -1.02 -6.63
C ALA A 12 -5.71 -1.55 -6.60
N LEU A 13 -4.74 -0.71 -6.23
CA LEU A 13 -3.35 -1.15 -6.06
C LEU A 13 -3.22 -2.20 -4.96
N MET A 14 -3.85 -1.97 -3.80
CA MET A 14 -3.83 -2.96 -2.72
C MET A 14 -4.45 -4.28 -3.16
N ALA A 15 -5.56 -4.26 -3.89
CA ALA A 15 -6.19 -5.46 -4.42
C ALA A 15 -5.25 -6.20 -5.39
N GLU A 16 -4.59 -5.50 -6.32
CA GLU A 16 -3.62 -6.09 -7.25
C GLU A 16 -2.48 -6.80 -6.52
N ILE A 17 -1.91 -6.15 -5.49
CA ILE A 17 -0.85 -6.72 -4.65
C ILE A 17 -1.36 -7.96 -3.90
N TRP A 18 -2.56 -7.88 -3.35
CA TRP A 18 -3.13 -8.96 -2.58
C TRP A 18 -3.46 -10.19 -3.43
N HIS A 19 -3.91 -10.01 -4.67
CA HIS A 19 -4.12 -11.12 -5.61
C HIS A 19 -2.82 -11.84 -5.97
N ARG A 20 -1.67 -11.13 -6.01
CA ARG A 20 -0.35 -11.76 -6.19
C ARG A 20 0.13 -12.53 -4.95
N HIS A 21 -0.36 -12.16 -3.77
CA HIS A 21 0.00 -12.78 -2.49
C HIS A 21 -1.24 -13.18 -1.69
N PRO A 22 -1.98 -14.21 -2.14
CA PRO A 22 -3.26 -14.59 -1.54
C PRO A 22 -3.13 -15.03 -0.07
N ASP A 23 -1.94 -15.47 0.35
CA ASP A 23 -1.67 -15.91 1.72
C ASP A 23 -1.51 -14.75 2.72
N TRP A 24 -1.31 -13.53 2.23
CA TRP A 24 -1.21 -12.37 3.12
C TRP A 24 -2.59 -12.02 3.67
N ARG A 25 -2.63 -11.58 4.93
CA ARG A 25 -3.80 -10.88 5.48
C ARG A 25 -3.64 -9.38 5.21
N LEU A 26 -4.73 -8.60 5.24
CA LEU A 26 -4.69 -7.16 4.96
C LEU A 26 -3.57 -6.44 5.75
N GLY A 27 -3.52 -6.65 7.06
CA GLY A 27 -2.48 -6.03 7.89
C GLY A 27 -1.06 -6.43 7.50
N GLN A 28 -0.85 -7.68 7.07
CA GLN A 28 0.45 -8.13 6.59
C GLN A 28 0.83 -7.46 5.27
N LEU A 29 -0.13 -7.29 4.36
CA LEU A 29 0.08 -6.53 3.12
C LEU A 29 0.55 -5.10 3.43
N LEU A 30 -0.13 -4.41 4.35
CA LEU A 30 0.26 -3.05 4.74
C LEU A 30 1.70 -3.02 5.30
N VAL A 31 2.01 -3.90 6.25
CA VAL A 31 3.35 -3.97 6.86
C VAL A 31 4.43 -4.31 5.83
N ASN A 32 4.17 -5.25 4.92
CA ASN A 32 5.13 -5.67 3.90
C ASN A 32 5.42 -4.55 2.91
N VAL A 33 4.38 -3.87 2.43
CA VAL A 33 4.52 -2.73 1.50
C VAL A 33 5.28 -1.60 2.17
N ALA A 34 4.94 -1.24 3.42
CA ALA A 34 5.61 -0.19 4.17
C ALA A 34 7.10 -0.50 4.40
N SER A 35 7.40 -1.73 4.82
CA SER A 35 8.76 -2.16 5.18
C SER A 35 9.70 -2.29 3.97
N ALA A 36 9.15 -2.44 2.75
CA ALA A 36 9.95 -2.57 1.52
C ALA A 36 10.76 -1.31 1.18
N SER A 37 10.46 -0.17 1.81
CA SER A 37 11.18 1.09 1.65
C SER A 37 11.92 1.53 2.93
N GLY A 38 12.07 0.63 3.91
CA GLY A 38 12.71 0.90 5.20
C GLY A 38 11.71 0.94 6.37
N PRO A 39 12.15 1.29 7.59
CA PRO A 39 11.28 1.42 8.74
C PRO A 39 10.26 2.53 8.51
N VAL A 40 8.98 2.18 8.50
CA VAL A 40 7.88 3.12 8.28
C VAL A 40 6.81 2.87 9.34
N ASP A 41 6.44 3.92 10.08
CA ASP A 41 5.28 3.88 10.98
C ASP A 41 4.01 4.07 10.16
N LEU A 42 3.25 2.99 9.97
CA LEU A 42 1.99 2.98 9.23
C LEU A 42 0.99 4.04 9.71
N PHE A 43 1.02 4.41 10.99
CA PHE A 43 0.11 5.43 11.53
C PHE A 43 0.43 6.84 11.02
N LEU A 44 1.70 7.11 10.70
CA LEU A 44 2.21 8.41 10.27
C LEU A 44 2.35 8.53 8.75
N VAL A 45 2.06 7.47 7.99
CA VAL A 45 2.15 7.53 6.53
C VAL A 45 1.00 8.36 5.97
N GLU A 46 1.36 9.47 5.33
CA GLU A 46 0.42 10.26 4.54
C GLU A 46 0.02 9.56 3.23
N ASP A 47 -1.14 9.92 2.71
CA ASP A 47 -1.79 9.22 1.59
C ASP A 47 -0.94 9.21 0.31
N ASP A 48 -0.28 10.32 -0.01
CA ASP A 48 0.60 10.41 -1.19
C ASP A 48 1.78 9.46 -1.08
N ARG A 49 2.39 9.40 0.12
CA ARG A 49 3.48 8.48 0.39
C ARG A 49 3.01 7.03 0.34
N TRP A 50 1.79 6.75 0.82
CA TRP A 50 1.20 5.42 0.74
C TRP A 50 0.98 4.98 -0.71
N ALA A 51 0.46 5.87 -1.56
CA ALA A 51 0.26 5.62 -2.98
C ALA A 51 1.59 5.33 -3.70
N GLU A 52 2.65 6.09 -3.40
CA GLU A 52 3.99 5.83 -3.92
C GLU A 52 4.51 4.44 -3.52
N LEU A 53 4.37 4.06 -2.25
CA LEU A 53 4.84 2.78 -1.74
C LEU A 53 4.12 1.62 -2.42
N LEU A 54 2.79 1.70 -2.55
CA LEU A 54 1.99 0.71 -3.27
C LEU A 54 2.42 0.60 -4.75
N ALA A 55 2.59 1.73 -5.44
CA ALA A 55 2.99 1.75 -6.84
C ALA A 55 4.42 1.21 -7.06
N GLN A 56 5.35 1.52 -6.17
CA GLN A 56 6.72 1.00 -6.21
C GLN A 56 6.74 -0.50 -5.96
N TRP A 57 5.99 -0.96 -4.96
CA TRP A 57 5.89 -2.37 -4.63
C TRP A 57 5.27 -3.14 -5.81
N ALA A 58 4.19 -2.62 -6.40
CA ALA A 58 3.49 -3.24 -7.52
C ALA A 58 4.37 -3.40 -8.78
N LYS A 59 5.35 -2.51 -8.98
CA LYS A 59 6.33 -2.62 -10.09
C LYS A 59 7.46 -3.62 -9.83
N LYS A 60 7.72 -3.99 -8.57
CA LYS A 60 8.85 -4.85 -8.18
C LYS A 60 8.55 -6.35 -8.22
N SER A 61 7.27 -6.73 -8.27
CA SER A 61 6.81 -8.13 -8.17
C SER A 61 6.18 -8.61 -9.47
#